data_AF-A0A966YI74-F1
#
_entry.id   AF-A0A966YI74-F1
#
_cell.length_a   1.000
_cell.length_b   1.000
_cell.length_c   1.000
_cell.angle_alpha   90.00
_cell.angle_beta   90.00
_cell.angle_gamma   90.00
#
_symmetry.space_group_name_H-M   'P 1'
#
loop_
_entity.id
_entity.type
_entity.pdbx_description
1 polymer ?
#
loop_
_entity_poly.entity_id
_entity_poly.type
_entity_poly.pdbx_seq_one_letter_code
_entity_poly.pdbx_strand_id
1 'polypeptide(L)'
;LAGETERVFGLFAEGQETTESFLGRTPVPIVHMDPDTTAETVGLLRSIGVTGGVVEPDQLDELTIERADRRPIDILDTNGITMPVLVIDRAFEAGLVGDDPELIAQHRFTELLFDAKQVGTDRGILLDLTTVDRVPLTLLLDLIETTDRLGLASVDELITRPPARNAEGAVLRVELLAAPPGDVGGAASDLRLTESVLASYAAMVAPADGPIAPLRTVLQAAMSDELTTEVRRTFTDAVFDLVATGTADFDVVESSRITLATRTATLPISIRNSQTLAMNVIVRITSEKLRFPDGEELRLTLEPGLNELEVPVETVTSGDARILITVTSPDGRLDLAGGSVNVRSTAISGLGLVVSLVSLAVLLTWWLRTITRVRRSRRAATVSSTPSADDGNPAVSVNEESTS
;
A
#
# COMPACT_ATOMS: atom_id res chain seq x y z
N LEU A 1 7.76 3.88 -15.50
CA LEU A 1 7.56 2.41 -15.43
C LEU A 1 8.65 1.62 -16.18
N ALA A 2 9.79 2.24 -16.54
CA ALA A 2 10.86 1.56 -17.28
C ALA A 2 11.36 0.31 -16.54
N GLY A 3 11.24 -0.85 -17.19
CA GLY A 3 11.64 -2.16 -16.65
C GLY A 3 10.58 -2.95 -15.87
N GLU A 4 9.37 -2.41 -15.69
CA GLU A 4 8.26 -3.08 -14.96
C GLU A 4 7.20 -3.67 -15.92
N THR A 5 7.62 -4.51 -16.88
CA THR A 5 6.75 -5.08 -17.93
C THR A 5 5.50 -5.76 -17.38
N GLU A 6 5.63 -6.54 -16.31
CA GLU A 6 4.49 -7.26 -15.70
C GLU A 6 3.42 -6.30 -15.16
N ARG A 7 3.84 -5.15 -14.62
CA ARG A 7 2.91 -4.13 -14.14
C ARG A 7 2.17 -3.45 -15.29
N VAL A 8 2.89 -3.12 -16.35
CA VAL A 8 2.28 -2.53 -17.56
C VAL A 8 1.21 -3.47 -18.12
N PHE A 9 1.48 -4.78 -18.11
CA PHE A 9 0.51 -5.78 -18.56
C PHE A 9 -0.72 -5.82 -17.66
N GLY A 10 -0.53 -5.75 -16.33
CA GLY A 10 -1.63 -5.67 -15.37
C GLY A 10 -2.52 -4.44 -15.58
N LEU A 11 -1.91 -3.26 -15.74
CA LEU A 11 -2.63 -2.01 -15.98
C LEU A 11 -3.41 -2.04 -17.30
N PHE A 12 -2.82 -2.61 -18.36
CA PHE A 12 -3.51 -2.76 -19.63
C PHE A 12 -4.73 -3.69 -19.53
N ALA A 13 -4.57 -4.84 -18.86
CA ALA A 13 -5.67 -5.77 -18.63
C ALA A 13 -6.81 -5.14 -17.79
N GLU A 14 -6.46 -4.40 -16.74
CA GLU A 14 -7.42 -3.66 -15.92
C GLU A 14 -8.15 -2.58 -16.72
N GLY A 15 -7.46 -1.87 -17.62
CA GLY A 15 -8.06 -0.91 -18.53
C GLY A 15 -9.04 -1.56 -19.51
N GLN A 16 -8.72 -2.75 -20.02
CA GLN A 16 -9.64 -3.52 -20.88
C GLN A 16 -10.89 -3.98 -20.11
N GLU A 17 -10.73 -4.54 -18.92
CA GLU A 17 -11.84 -4.98 -18.07
C GLU A 17 -12.75 -3.81 -17.67
N THR A 18 -12.16 -2.67 -17.29
CA THR A 18 -12.90 -1.46 -16.94
C THR A 18 -13.71 -0.94 -18.13
N THR A 19 -13.08 -0.91 -19.31
CA THR A 19 -13.73 -0.47 -20.55
C THR A 19 -14.86 -1.41 -20.96
N GLU A 20 -14.67 -2.72 -20.84
CA GLU A 20 -15.69 -3.73 -21.14
C GLU A 20 -16.88 -3.62 -20.18
N SER A 21 -16.60 -3.46 -18.88
CA SER A 21 -17.61 -3.26 -17.85
C SER A 21 -18.45 -1.99 -18.09
N PHE A 22 -17.79 -0.89 -18.48
CA PHE A 22 -18.45 0.40 -18.72
C PHE A 22 -19.26 0.42 -20.03
N LEU A 23 -18.69 -0.11 -21.13
CA LEU A 23 -19.31 -0.07 -22.45
C LEU A 23 -20.23 -1.26 -22.74
N GLY A 24 -20.15 -2.33 -21.94
CA GLY A 24 -20.88 -3.58 -22.17
C GLY A 24 -20.45 -4.34 -23.42
N ARG A 25 -19.23 -4.09 -23.92
CA ARG A 25 -18.67 -4.72 -25.12
C ARG A 25 -17.16 -4.88 -24.99
N THR A 26 -16.63 -5.96 -25.55
CA THR A 26 -15.18 -6.21 -25.57
C THR A 26 -14.47 -5.14 -26.42
N PRO A 27 -13.44 -4.47 -25.89
CA PRO A 27 -12.63 -3.52 -26.65
C PRO A 27 -11.95 -4.18 -27.84
N VAL A 28 -11.88 -3.47 -28.97
CA VAL A 28 -11.02 -3.92 -30.08
C VAL A 28 -9.54 -3.80 -29.67
N PRO A 29 -8.67 -4.71 -30.11
CA PRO A 29 -7.24 -4.68 -29.80
C PRO A 29 -6.48 -3.64 -30.65
N ILE A 30 -7.05 -2.43 -30.77
CA ILE A 30 -6.49 -1.29 -31.50
C ILE A 30 -6.36 -0.14 -30.51
N VAL A 31 -5.18 0.48 -30.47
CA VAL A 31 -4.87 1.55 -29.53
C VAL A 31 -4.50 2.84 -30.25
N HIS A 32 -4.85 3.98 -29.66
CA HIS A 32 -4.23 5.24 -30.05
C HIS A 32 -2.81 5.28 -29.49
N MET A 33 -1.81 5.51 -30.34
CA MET A 33 -0.40 5.50 -29.97
C MET A 33 0.05 6.91 -29.60
N ASP A 34 0.62 7.06 -28.41
CA ASP A 34 1.12 8.33 -27.93
C ASP A 34 2.30 8.83 -28.78
N PRO A 35 2.54 10.15 -28.89
CA PRO A 35 3.60 10.72 -29.71
C PRO A 35 5.02 10.19 -29.41
N ASP A 36 5.27 9.71 -28.19
CA ASP A 36 6.55 9.14 -27.77
C ASP A 36 6.66 7.61 -28.01
N THR A 37 5.71 7.02 -28.74
CA THR A 37 5.72 5.60 -29.09
C THR A 37 6.95 5.24 -29.92
N THR A 38 7.85 4.47 -29.31
CA THR A 38 9.06 3.93 -29.96
C THR A 38 8.82 2.55 -30.56
N ALA A 39 9.76 2.07 -31.39
CA ALA A 39 9.75 0.69 -31.89
C ALA A 39 9.75 -0.38 -30.77
N GLU A 40 10.32 -0.07 -29.60
CA GLU A 40 10.25 -0.94 -28.42
C GLU A 40 8.83 -0.98 -27.84
N THR A 41 8.18 0.19 -27.74
CA THR A 41 6.77 0.32 -27.33
C THR A 41 5.86 -0.46 -28.27
N VAL A 42 6.08 -0.41 -29.58
CA VAL A 42 5.32 -1.22 -30.57
C VAL A 42 5.47 -2.71 -30.26
N GLY A 43 6.69 -3.19 -30.01
CA GLY A 43 6.94 -4.58 -29.60
C GLY A 43 6.20 -4.98 -28.32
N LEU A 44 6.18 -4.07 -27.33
CA LEU A 44 5.46 -4.25 -26.07
C LEU A 44 3.95 -4.36 -26.28
N LEU A 45 3.35 -3.44 -27.05
CA LEU A 45 1.91 -3.44 -27.36
C LEU A 45 1.49 -4.74 -28.04
N ARG A 46 2.31 -5.27 -28.96
CA ARG A 46 2.03 -6.59 -29.57
C ARG A 46 2.03 -7.72 -28.54
N SER A 47 2.95 -7.68 -27.58
CA SER A 47 3.10 -8.74 -26.58
C SER A 47 1.88 -8.82 -25.64
N ILE A 48 1.15 -7.72 -25.46
CA ILE A 48 -0.10 -7.65 -24.71
C ILE A 48 -1.36 -7.85 -25.56
N GLY A 49 -1.20 -8.21 -26.83
CA GLY A 49 -2.31 -8.57 -27.71
C GLY A 49 -2.90 -7.44 -28.55
N VAL A 50 -2.26 -6.27 -28.60
CA VAL A 50 -2.63 -5.21 -29.56
C VAL A 50 -2.28 -5.66 -30.98
N THR A 51 -3.25 -5.57 -31.88
CA THR A 51 -3.13 -6.01 -33.27
C THR A 51 -3.01 -4.87 -34.27
N GLY A 52 -3.24 -3.63 -33.84
CA GLY A 52 -3.11 -2.45 -34.69
C GLY A 52 -3.11 -1.14 -33.90
N GLY A 53 -2.82 -0.05 -34.58
CA GLY A 53 -2.75 1.27 -33.96
C GLY A 53 -3.43 2.38 -34.76
N VAL A 54 -3.69 3.47 -34.07
CA VAL A 54 -3.97 4.78 -34.65
C VAL A 54 -2.82 5.69 -34.28
N VAL A 55 -2.29 6.44 -35.23
CA VAL A 55 -1.15 7.35 -35.04
C VAL A 55 -1.50 8.75 -35.51
N GLU A 56 -0.82 9.73 -34.93
CA GLU A 56 -0.84 11.11 -35.38
C GLU A 56 0.04 11.30 -36.62
N PRO A 57 -0.27 12.28 -37.49
CA PRO A 57 0.53 12.54 -38.67
C PRO A 57 1.96 13.01 -38.34
N ASP A 58 2.20 13.64 -37.19
CA ASP A 58 3.55 14.10 -36.79
C ASP A 58 4.51 12.95 -36.42
N GLN A 59 3.98 11.76 -36.15
CA GLN A 59 4.75 10.54 -35.95
C GLN A 59 5.28 9.93 -37.26
N LEU A 60 4.99 10.57 -38.40
CA LEU A 60 5.39 10.12 -39.75
C LEU A 60 5.99 11.28 -40.54
N ASP A 61 6.88 10.96 -41.48
CA ASP A 61 7.37 11.96 -42.43
C ASP A 61 6.32 12.28 -43.52
N GLU A 62 6.38 13.49 -44.08
CA GLU A 62 5.42 13.99 -45.07
C GLU A 62 5.27 13.05 -46.28
N LEU A 63 6.37 12.46 -46.75
CA LEU A 63 6.36 11.56 -47.92
C LEU A 63 5.66 10.24 -47.60
N THR A 64 5.80 9.73 -46.37
CA THR A 64 5.07 8.57 -45.88
C THR A 64 3.58 8.83 -45.84
N ILE A 65 3.15 10.00 -45.33
CA ILE A 65 1.72 10.38 -45.28
C ILE A 65 1.13 10.46 -46.70
N GLU A 66 1.85 11.11 -47.63
CA GLU A 66 1.41 11.20 -49.03
C GLU A 66 1.26 9.81 -49.67
N ARG A 67 2.22 8.92 -49.45
CA ARG A 67 2.19 7.54 -50.00
C ARG A 67 1.15 6.64 -49.35
N ALA A 68 0.86 6.86 -48.07
CA ALA A 68 -0.19 6.16 -47.37
C ALA A 68 -1.52 6.34 -48.12
N ASP A 69 -1.79 7.57 -48.58
CA ASP A 69 -3.01 7.94 -49.31
C ASP A 69 -4.25 7.39 -48.61
N ARG A 70 -4.35 7.67 -47.29
CA ARG A 70 -5.49 7.27 -46.43
C ARG A 70 -5.74 5.76 -46.38
N ARG A 71 -4.68 4.95 -46.56
CA ARG A 71 -4.71 3.49 -46.38
C ARG A 71 -3.87 3.09 -45.17
N PRO A 72 -4.08 1.88 -44.62
CA PRO A 72 -3.23 1.35 -43.56
C PRO A 72 -1.76 1.29 -43.99
N ILE A 73 -0.86 1.55 -43.05
CA ILE A 73 0.59 1.38 -43.24
C ILE A 73 1.13 0.40 -42.20
N ASP A 74 2.24 -0.26 -42.51
CA ASP A 74 2.90 -1.14 -41.54
C ASP A 74 3.98 -0.36 -40.79
N ILE A 75 3.96 -0.40 -39.46
CA ILE A 75 5.07 0.09 -38.62
C ILE A 75 5.91 -1.08 -38.10
N LEU A 76 7.20 -0.83 -37.88
CA LEU A 76 8.17 -1.84 -37.45
C LEU A 76 8.47 -1.73 -35.95
N ASP A 77 8.55 -2.89 -35.28
CA ASP A 77 9.19 -2.99 -33.97
C ASP A 77 10.72 -3.17 -34.08
N THR A 78 11.41 -3.21 -32.93
CA THR A 78 12.87 -3.41 -32.87
C THR A 78 13.36 -4.75 -33.43
N ASN A 79 12.47 -5.74 -33.58
CA ASN A 79 12.76 -7.05 -34.17
C ASN A 79 12.37 -7.11 -35.66
N GLY A 80 11.90 -6.01 -36.25
CA GLY A 80 11.46 -5.92 -37.64
C GLY A 80 10.10 -6.56 -37.90
N ILE A 81 9.29 -6.82 -36.87
CA ILE A 81 7.95 -7.39 -37.02
C ILE A 81 6.93 -6.26 -37.19
N THR A 82 6.03 -6.39 -38.17
CA THR A 82 5.11 -5.32 -38.56
C THR A 82 3.81 -5.30 -37.76
N MET A 83 3.30 -4.10 -37.48
CA MET A 83 1.94 -3.86 -36.99
C MET A 83 1.24 -2.86 -37.93
N PRO A 84 -0.01 -3.10 -38.35
CA PRO A 84 -0.74 -2.13 -39.16
C PRO A 84 -1.17 -0.93 -38.31
N VAL A 85 -1.11 0.26 -38.88
CA VAL A 85 -1.67 1.48 -38.28
C VAL A 85 -2.45 2.31 -39.28
N LEU A 86 -3.36 3.12 -38.75
CA LEU A 86 -4.09 4.16 -39.46
C LEU A 86 -3.63 5.54 -38.99
N VAL A 87 -3.59 6.50 -39.91
CA VAL A 87 -3.19 7.88 -39.61
C VAL A 87 -4.45 8.74 -39.49
N ILE A 88 -4.53 9.54 -38.44
CA ILE A 88 -5.62 10.52 -38.28
C ILE A 88 -5.49 11.59 -39.37
N ASP A 89 -6.58 11.88 -40.09
CA ASP A 89 -6.58 12.89 -41.15
C ASP A 89 -6.88 14.28 -40.58
N ARG A 90 -5.87 14.84 -39.90
CA ARG A 90 -5.95 16.19 -39.31
C ARG A 90 -6.24 17.28 -40.35
N ALA A 91 -5.85 17.06 -41.62
CA ALA A 91 -6.14 17.99 -42.71
C ALA A 91 -7.64 18.01 -43.09
N PHE A 92 -8.29 16.85 -43.07
CA PHE A 92 -9.75 16.77 -43.26
C PHE A 92 -10.51 17.36 -42.08
N GLU A 93 -10.10 17.05 -40.84
CA GLU A 93 -10.69 17.62 -39.62
C GLU A 93 -10.64 19.15 -39.61
N ALA A 94 -9.52 19.73 -40.03
CA ALA A 94 -9.28 21.17 -39.99
C ALA A 94 -10.30 22.00 -40.78
N GLY A 95 -11.06 21.42 -41.71
CA GLY A 95 -12.22 22.14 -42.26
C GLY A 95 -13.52 21.38 -42.19
N LEU A 96 -13.69 20.61 -41.11
CA LEU A 96 -14.99 20.41 -40.48
C LEU A 96 -15.30 21.50 -39.44
N VAL A 97 -14.43 22.51 -39.28
CA VAL A 97 -14.59 23.62 -38.34
C VAL A 97 -14.93 24.92 -39.09
N GLY A 98 -15.91 25.68 -38.59
CA GLY A 98 -16.23 27.02 -39.10
C GLY A 98 -17.66 27.48 -38.82
N ASP A 99 -18.00 28.68 -39.33
CA ASP A 99 -19.23 29.40 -38.94
C ASP A 99 -20.53 28.90 -39.62
N ASP A 100 -20.42 28.23 -40.77
CA ASP A 100 -21.57 27.70 -41.54
C ASP A 100 -21.48 26.17 -41.67
N PRO A 101 -22.06 25.42 -40.72
CA PRO A 101 -22.02 23.96 -40.71
C PRO A 101 -22.63 23.28 -41.95
N GLU A 102 -23.65 23.89 -42.57
CA GLU A 102 -24.31 23.29 -43.74
C GLU A 102 -23.41 23.40 -44.97
N LEU A 103 -22.83 24.58 -45.18
CA LEU A 103 -21.87 24.78 -46.27
C LEU A 103 -20.63 23.88 -46.10
N ILE A 104 -20.11 23.76 -44.88
CA ILE A 104 -18.99 22.88 -44.54
C ILE A 104 -19.31 21.43 -44.92
N ALA A 105 -20.45 20.91 -44.47
CA ALA A 105 -20.87 19.54 -44.76
C ALA A 105 -21.03 19.30 -46.28
N GLN A 106 -21.69 20.21 -46.99
CA GLN A 106 -21.88 20.10 -48.45
C GLN A 106 -20.54 20.16 -49.20
N HIS A 107 -19.62 21.03 -48.79
CA HIS A 107 -18.31 21.14 -49.40
C HIS A 107 -17.50 19.85 -49.21
N ARG A 108 -17.41 19.36 -47.96
CA ARG A 108 -16.69 18.12 -47.64
C ARG A 108 -17.30 16.91 -48.34
N PHE A 109 -18.61 16.79 -48.35
CA PHE A 109 -19.30 15.74 -49.10
C PHE A 109 -18.95 15.76 -50.59
N THR A 110 -18.91 16.95 -51.18
CA THR A 110 -18.56 17.13 -52.59
C THR A 110 -17.11 16.70 -52.87
N GLU A 111 -16.17 17.11 -52.02
CA GLU A 111 -14.76 16.66 -52.11
C GLU A 111 -14.64 15.14 -52.04
N LEU A 112 -15.30 14.51 -51.06
CA LEU A 112 -15.31 13.04 -50.91
C LEU A 112 -15.87 12.34 -52.15
N LEU A 113 -16.93 12.86 -52.76
CA LEU A 113 -17.48 12.31 -54.00
C LEU A 113 -16.54 12.46 -55.19
N PHE A 114 -15.79 13.55 -55.28
CA PHE A 114 -14.78 13.72 -56.32
C PHE A 114 -13.60 12.77 -56.11
N ASP A 115 -13.12 12.66 -54.88
CA ASP A 115 -12.09 11.73 -54.48
C ASP A 115 -12.49 10.28 -54.79
N ALA A 116 -13.68 9.85 -54.38
CA ALA A 116 -14.20 8.51 -54.62
C ALA A 116 -14.37 8.19 -56.12
N LYS A 117 -14.37 9.19 -57.02
CA LYS A 117 -14.37 8.97 -58.48
C LYS A 117 -12.99 8.70 -59.06
N GLN A 118 -11.94 9.19 -58.42
CA GLN A 118 -10.59 9.12 -58.95
C GLN A 118 -9.83 7.87 -58.49
N VAL A 119 -10.32 7.21 -57.44
CA VAL A 119 -9.57 6.18 -56.73
C VAL A 119 -10.07 4.79 -57.12
N GLY A 120 -9.14 3.87 -57.36
CA GLY A 120 -9.42 2.48 -57.72
C GLY A 120 -9.23 1.48 -56.58
N THR A 121 -8.92 1.92 -55.37
CA THR A 121 -8.66 1.09 -54.19
C THR A 121 -9.38 1.67 -52.98
N ASP A 122 -9.88 0.81 -52.09
CA ASP A 122 -10.49 1.25 -50.84
C ASP A 122 -9.47 2.04 -50.00
N ARG A 123 -9.88 3.24 -49.57
CA ARG A 123 -9.16 4.11 -48.63
C ARG A 123 -10.17 4.75 -47.68
N GLY A 124 -9.75 5.20 -46.52
CA GLY A 124 -10.65 5.73 -45.51
C GLY A 124 -10.07 6.88 -44.73
N ILE A 125 -10.94 7.80 -44.33
CA ILE A 125 -10.58 8.96 -43.53
C ILE A 125 -10.86 8.61 -42.08
N LEU A 126 -9.83 8.70 -41.25
CA LEU A 126 -9.94 8.48 -39.81
C LEU A 126 -10.04 9.84 -39.12
N LEU A 127 -11.03 9.98 -38.23
CA LEU A 127 -11.30 11.21 -37.49
C LEU A 127 -11.22 10.93 -35.99
N ASP A 128 -10.62 11.86 -35.27
CA ASP A 128 -10.73 12.00 -33.83
C ASP A 128 -12.01 12.80 -33.50
N LEU A 129 -13.00 12.11 -32.93
CA LEU A 129 -14.29 12.71 -32.63
C LEU A 129 -14.24 13.72 -31.48
N THR A 130 -13.11 13.83 -30.77
CA THR A 130 -12.93 14.81 -29.69
C THR A 130 -12.54 16.19 -30.21
N THR A 131 -11.98 16.28 -31.42
CA THR A 131 -11.51 17.53 -32.03
C THR A 131 -12.49 18.12 -33.06
N VAL A 132 -13.45 17.32 -33.53
CA VAL A 132 -14.36 17.69 -34.61
C VAL A 132 -15.68 18.29 -34.10
N ASP A 133 -16.15 19.35 -34.77
CA ASP A 133 -17.45 19.96 -34.51
C ASP A 133 -18.61 19.01 -34.83
N ARG A 134 -19.49 18.78 -33.85
CA ARG A 134 -20.58 17.78 -33.95
C ARG A 134 -21.61 18.10 -35.02
N VAL A 135 -21.97 19.38 -35.19
CA VAL A 135 -23.03 19.82 -36.11
C VAL A 135 -22.67 19.57 -37.57
N PRO A 136 -21.54 20.10 -38.11
CA PRO A 136 -21.15 19.83 -39.49
C PRO A 136 -20.87 18.35 -39.74
N LEU A 137 -20.32 17.62 -38.77
CA LEU A 137 -20.12 16.17 -38.89
C LEU A 137 -21.45 15.44 -39.06
N THR A 138 -22.47 15.74 -38.26
CA THR A 138 -23.79 15.10 -38.38
C THR A 138 -24.41 15.33 -39.75
N LEU A 139 -24.36 16.58 -40.24
CA LEU A 139 -24.86 16.92 -41.58
C LEU A 139 -24.09 16.21 -42.70
N LEU A 140 -22.77 16.04 -42.55
CA LEU A 140 -21.95 15.29 -43.50
C LEU A 140 -22.32 13.81 -43.50
N LEU A 141 -22.55 13.21 -42.33
CA LEU A 141 -22.98 11.82 -42.21
C LEU A 141 -24.35 11.60 -42.88
N ASP A 142 -25.31 12.51 -42.68
CA ASP A 142 -26.61 12.47 -43.34
C ASP A 142 -26.46 12.51 -44.88
N LEU A 143 -25.54 13.32 -45.41
CA LEU A 143 -25.24 13.37 -46.84
C LEU A 143 -24.59 12.08 -47.35
N ILE A 144 -23.66 11.49 -46.57
CA ILE A 144 -23.00 10.22 -46.92
C ILE A 144 -24.03 9.09 -47.08
N GLU A 145 -25.08 9.03 -46.25
CA GLU A 145 -26.15 8.03 -46.36
C GLU A 145 -26.96 8.13 -47.67
N THR A 146 -26.87 9.25 -48.40
CA THR A 146 -27.58 9.43 -49.67
C THR A 146 -26.91 8.76 -50.88
N THR A 147 -25.72 8.19 -50.71
CA THR A 147 -24.94 7.57 -51.78
C THR A 147 -24.42 6.18 -51.39
N ASP A 148 -24.28 5.31 -52.38
CA ASP A 148 -23.64 3.99 -52.27
C ASP A 148 -22.11 4.03 -52.48
N ARG A 149 -21.56 5.20 -52.83
CA ARG A 149 -20.14 5.38 -53.13
C ARG A 149 -19.28 5.66 -51.91
N LEU A 150 -19.89 6.21 -50.87
CA LEU A 150 -19.25 6.53 -49.60
C LEU A 150 -19.91 5.66 -48.54
N GLY A 151 -19.16 5.32 -47.49
CA GLY A 151 -19.67 4.49 -46.41
C GLY A 151 -18.96 4.82 -45.11
N LEU A 152 -19.59 4.41 -44.00
CA LEU A 152 -19.01 4.48 -42.68
C LEU A 152 -18.40 3.12 -42.37
N ALA A 153 -17.18 3.13 -41.84
CA ALA A 153 -16.46 1.95 -41.41
C ALA A 153 -15.92 2.19 -40.00
N SER A 154 -15.83 1.13 -39.22
CA SER A 154 -15.13 1.18 -37.94
C SER A 154 -13.62 1.10 -38.14
N VAL A 155 -12.86 1.47 -37.11
CA VAL A 155 -11.39 1.44 -37.15
C VAL A 155 -10.87 0.01 -37.42
N ASP A 156 -11.50 -1.00 -36.83
CA ASP A 156 -11.16 -2.41 -37.04
C ASP A 156 -11.49 -2.91 -38.45
N GLU A 157 -12.50 -2.34 -39.11
CA GLU A 157 -12.75 -2.64 -40.51
C GLU A 157 -11.72 -1.94 -41.41
N LEU A 158 -11.47 -0.66 -41.16
CA LEU A 158 -10.58 0.15 -42.00
C LEU A 158 -9.13 -0.34 -41.95
N ILE A 159 -8.65 -0.78 -40.78
CA ILE A 159 -7.26 -1.25 -40.61
C ILE A 159 -6.97 -2.55 -41.36
N THR A 160 -8.01 -3.32 -41.71
CA THR A 160 -7.89 -4.58 -42.47
C THR A 160 -7.88 -4.38 -43.99
N ARG A 161 -8.09 -3.13 -44.46
CA ARG A 161 -8.06 -2.80 -45.89
C ARG A 161 -6.64 -2.97 -46.46
N PRO A 162 -6.50 -3.15 -47.79
CA PRO A 162 -5.19 -3.35 -48.40
C PRO A 162 -4.21 -2.24 -48.02
N PRO A 163 -3.01 -2.57 -47.49
CA PRO A 163 -2.10 -1.56 -47.01
C PRO A 163 -1.51 -0.75 -48.17
N ALA A 164 -1.06 0.46 -47.84
CA ALA A 164 -0.36 1.33 -48.77
C ALA A 164 0.89 0.65 -49.32
N ARG A 165 1.29 1.06 -50.52
CA ARG A 165 2.47 0.54 -51.20
C ARG A 165 3.44 1.65 -51.54
N ASN A 166 4.73 1.36 -51.45
CA ASN A 166 5.79 2.26 -51.89
C ASN A 166 5.88 2.34 -53.43
N ALA A 167 6.81 3.14 -53.94
CA ALA A 167 6.99 3.33 -55.38
C ALA A 167 7.33 2.04 -56.13
N GLU A 168 7.98 1.08 -55.46
CA GLU A 168 8.35 -0.23 -55.97
C GLU A 168 7.21 -1.26 -55.88
N GLY A 169 6.06 -0.87 -55.32
CA GLY A 169 4.89 -1.74 -55.16
C GLY A 169 4.96 -2.69 -53.95
N ALA A 170 5.95 -2.57 -53.07
CA ALA A 170 6.00 -3.29 -51.80
C ALA A 170 5.14 -2.60 -50.73
N VAL A 171 4.71 -3.32 -49.70
CA VAL A 171 3.96 -2.73 -48.58
C VAL A 171 4.78 -1.62 -47.94
N LEU A 172 4.15 -0.46 -47.70
CA LEU A 172 4.78 0.68 -47.07
C LEU A 172 5.06 0.34 -45.60
N ARG A 173 6.36 0.27 -45.27
CA ARG A 173 6.87 -0.09 -43.94
C ARG A 173 7.75 1.03 -43.42
N VAL A 174 7.48 1.49 -42.20
CA VAL A 174 8.17 2.63 -41.60
C VAL A 174 8.44 2.41 -40.11
N GLU A 175 9.34 3.21 -39.55
CA GLU A 175 9.50 3.36 -38.11
C GLU A 175 8.83 4.67 -37.69
N LEU A 176 8.20 4.70 -36.51
CA LEU A 176 7.57 5.91 -36.00
C LEU A 176 8.61 6.95 -35.58
N LEU A 177 8.32 8.22 -35.89
CA LEU A 177 9.07 9.36 -35.40
C LEU A 177 8.63 9.68 -33.96
N ALA A 178 9.27 9.00 -33.00
CA ALA A 178 8.95 9.19 -31.59
C ALA A 178 9.42 10.56 -31.07
N ALA A 179 8.51 11.29 -30.42
CA ALA A 179 8.86 12.42 -29.59
C ALA A 179 9.66 11.95 -28.35
N PRO A 180 10.48 12.83 -27.73
CA PRO A 180 11.11 12.50 -26.45
C PRO A 180 10.05 12.17 -25.40
N PRO A 181 10.18 11.05 -24.66
CA PRO A 181 9.19 10.67 -23.67
C PRO A 181 9.13 11.69 -22.53
N GLY A 182 7.93 11.88 -21.99
CA GLY A 182 7.72 12.72 -20.81
C GLY A 182 8.40 12.14 -19.56
N ASP A 183 8.79 13.02 -18.62
CA ASP A 183 9.29 12.55 -17.32
C ASP A 183 8.13 12.08 -16.42
N VAL A 184 7.93 10.76 -16.40
CA VAL A 184 6.93 10.09 -15.56
C VAL A 184 7.50 9.55 -14.25
N GLY A 185 8.78 9.79 -13.96
CA GLY A 185 9.48 9.14 -12.84
C GLY A 185 8.93 9.51 -11.46
N GLY A 186 8.65 10.81 -11.26
CA GLY A 186 8.05 11.33 -10.03
C GLY A 186 6.64 10.80 -9.82
N ALA A 187 5.76 11.00 -10.80
CA ALA A 187 4.37 10.56 -10.74
C ALA A 187 4.22 9.04 -10.51
N ALA A 188 5.03 8.23 -11.19
CA ALA A 188 5.01 6.78 -10.99
C ALA A 188 5.50 6.36 -9.59
N SER A 189 6.40 7.14 -8.99
CA SER A 189 6.90 6.87 -7.63
C SER A 189 5.86 7.25 -6.57
N ASP A 190 5.21 8.40 -6.72
CA ASP A 190 4.14 8.86 -5.84
C ASP A 190 2.93 7.92 -5.88
N LEU A 191 2.56 7.46 -7.08
CA LEU A 191 1.50 6.47 -7.27
C LEU A 191 1.84 5.15 -6.55
N ARG A 192 3.06 4.61 -6.73
CA ARG A 192 3.50 3.37 -6.04
C ARG A 192 3.46 3.48 -4.53
N LEU A 193 3.92 4.61 -4.00
CA LEU A 193 3.90 4.85 -2.56
C LEU A 193 2.45 4.86 -2.06
N THR A 194 1.56 5.57 -2.76
CA THR A 194 0.14 5.68 -2.42
C THR A 194 -0.58 4.35 -2.52
N GLU A 195 -0.34 3.57 -3.58
CA GLU A 195 -0.85 2.19 -3.75
C GLU A 195 -0.39 1.28 -2.60
N SER A 196 0.89 1.33 -2.24
CA SER A 196 1.44 0.51 -1.15
C SER A 196 0.81 0.86 0.19
N VAL A 197 0.62 2.16 0.48
CA VAL A 197 0.00 2.65 1.70
C VAL A 197 -1.48 2.26 1.74
N LEU A 198 -2.20 2.43 0.64
CA LEU A 198 -3.61 2.01 0.52
C LEU A 198 -3.78 0.50 0.68
N ALA A 199 -2.89 -0.32 0.12
CA ALA A 199 -2.93 -1.77 0.28
C ALA A 199 -2.73 -2.19 1.74
N SER A 200 -1.80 -1.52 2.44
CA SER A 200 -1.56 -1.76 3.87
C SER A 200 -2.79 -1.41 4.71
N TYR A 201 -3.46 -0.28 4.40
CA TYR A 201 -4.70 0.13 5.03
C TYR A 201 -5.88 -0.80 4.71
N ALA A 202 -6.01 -1.23 3.46
CA ALA A 202 -7.05 -2.16 3.03
C ALA A 202 -6.94 -3.51 3.77
N ALA A 203 -5.73 -3.99 4.05
CA ALA A 203 -5.52 -5.20 4.84
C ALA A 203 -5.98 -5.04 6.32
N MET A 204 -5.98 -3.82 6.84
CA MET A 204 -6.48 -3.52 8.18
C MET A 204 -8.00 -3.52 8.22
N VAL A 205 -8.69 -2.96 7.23
CA VAL A 205 -10.15 -2.79 7.32
C VAL A 205 -10.88 -4.14 7.36
N ALA A 206 -11.73 -4.33 8.38
CA ALA A 206 -12.60 -5.50 8.52
C ALA A 206 -14.08 -5.07 8.37
N PRO A 207 -14.86 -5.69 7.47
CA PRO A 207 -14.49 -6.75 6.52
C PRO A 207 -13.56 -6.25 5.39
N ALA A 208 -12.86 -7.19 4.74
CA ALA A 208 -11.79 -6.90 3.76
C ALA A 208 -12.20 -5.97 2.60
N ASP A 209 -13.49 -5.94 2.26
CA ASP A 209 -14.09 -5.05 1.26
C ASP A 209 -14.87 -3.91 1.91
N GLY A 210 -14.38 -3.36 3.03
CA GLY A 210 -14.90 -2.12 3.60
C GLY A 210 -14.84 -0.94 2.61
N PRO A 211 -15.00 0.32 3.03
CA PRO A 211 -15.08 1.48 2.13
C PRO A 211 -13.73 1.86 1.44
N ILE A 212 -12.97 0.86 0.95
CA ILE A 212 -11.71 0.96 0.21
C ILE A 212 -11.96 1.14 -1.30
N ALA A 213 -13.04 0.57 -1.83
CA ALA A 213 -13.34 0.64 -3.27
C ALA A 213 -13.33 2.07 -3.83
N PRO A 214 -13.93 3.09 -3.18
CA PRO A 214 -13.84 4.48 -3.64
C PRO A 214 -12.40 5.01 -3.73
N LEU A 215 -11.50 4.59 -2.83
CA LEU A 215 -10.10 5.03 -2.81
C LEU A 215 -9.31 4.42 -3.95
N ARG A 216 -9.58 3.16 -4.29
CA ARG A 216 -9.02 2.53 -5.48
C ARG A 216 -9.46 3.26 -6.75
N THR A 217 -10.73 3.64 -6.84
CA THR A 217 -11.25 4.43 -7.98
C THR A 217 -10.59 5.80 -8.09
N VAL A 218 -10.39 6.51 -6.98
CA VAL A 218 -9.67 7.80 -6.96
C VAL A 218 -8.22 7.62 -7.42
N LEU A 219 -7.56 6.55 -6.99
CA LEU A 219 -6.18 6.25 -7.39
C LEU A 219 -6.07 5.83 -8.86
N GLN A 220 -7.04 5.08 -9.37
CA GLN A 220 -7.17 4.76 -10.80
C GLN A 220 -7.36 6.03 -11.63
N ALA A 221 -8.22 6.96 -11.19
CA ALA A 221 -8.40 8.24 -11.87
C ALA A 221 -7.09 9.05 -11.90
N ALA A 222 -6.25 8.97 -10.87
CA ALA A 222 -4.93 9.61 -10.83
C ALA A 222 -3.96 9.07 -11.91
N MET A 223 -4.23 7.90 -12.50
CA MET A 223 -3.42 7.35 -13.58
C MET A 223 -3.77 7.93 -14.96
N SER A 224 -4.82 8.75 -15.07
CA SER A 224 -5.22 9.34 -16.35
C SER A 224 -4.12 10.27 -16.89
N ASP A 225 -3.84 10.11 -18.19
CA ASP A 225 -2.88 10.94 -18.90
C ASP A 225 -3.41 12.35 -19.20
N GLU A 226 -4.73 12.54 -19.15
CA GLU A 226 -5.36 13.86 -19.30
C GLU A 226 -5.06 14.80 -18.12
N LEU A 227 -4.54 14.26 -17.00
CA LEU A 227 -4.28 15.02 -15.79
C LEU A 227 -2.87 15.64 -15.82
N THR A 228 -2.80 16.94 -15.54
CA THR A 228 -1.52 17.60 -15.24
C THR A 228 -0.91 17.03 -13.97
N THR A 229 0.41 17.18 -13.81
CA THR A 229 1.15 16.73 -12.62
C THR A 229 0.57 17.25 -11.32
N GLU A 230 0.14 18.52 -11.28
CA GLU A 230 -0.46 19.14 -10.09
C GLU A 230 -1.83 18.55 -9.74
N VAL A 231 -2.67 18.34 -10.76
CA VAL A 231 -3.99 17.75 -10.56
C VAL A 231 -3.85 16.30 -10.10
N ARG A 232 -2.97 15.53 -10.76
CA ARG A 232 -2.65 14.15 -10.38
C ARG A 232 -2.20 14.04 -8.92
N ARG A 233 -1.33 14.94 -8.47
CA ARG A 233 -0.85 14.99 -7.09
C ARG A 233 -1.99 15.23 -6.09
N THR A 234 -2.98 16.04 -6.45
CA THR A 234 -4.16 16.28 -5.60
C THR A 234 -4.92 14.99 -5.33
N PHE A 235 -5.02 14.08 -6.30
CA PHE A 235 -5.65 12.77 -6.10
C PHE A 235 -4.83 11.87 -5.17
N THR A 236 -3.51 11.79 -5.36
CA THR A 236 -2.65 10.97 -4.50
C THR A 236 -2.60 11.50 -3.07
N ASP A 237 -2.51 12.82 -2.89
CA ASP A 237 -2.51 13.47 -1.58
C ASP A 237 -3.84 13.23 -0.84
N ALA A 238 -4.98 13.31 -1.54
CA ALA A 238 -6.29 13.02 -0.94
C ALA A 238 -6.41 11.57 -0.44
N VAL A 239 -5.90 10.59 -1.19
CA VAL A 239 -5.87 9.19 -0.74
C VAL A 239 -4.92 9.02 0.44
N PHE A 240 -3.74 9.63 0.37
CA PHE A 240 -2.75 9.58 1.44
C PHE A 240 -3.28 10.17 2.75
N ASP A 241 -3.86 11.37 2.72
CA ASP A 241 -4.42 12.06 3.89
C ASP A 241 -5.56 11.26 4.53
N LEU A 242 -6.38 10.59 3.72
CA LEU A 242 -7.44 9.73 4.24
C LEU A 242 -6.87 8.48 4.91
N VAL A 243 -5.87 7.82 4.31
CA VAL A 243 -5.20 6.68 4.94
C VAL A 243 -4.52 7.13 6.23
N ALA A 244 -3.80 8.25 6.22
CA ALA A 244 -3.16 8.82 7.41
C ALA A 244 -4.17 9.05 8.54
N THR A 245 -5.34 9.61 8.22
CA THR A 245 -6.45 9.80 9.18
C THR A 245 -7.01 8.46 9.69
N GLY A 246 -7.18 7.47 8.81
CA GLY A 246 -7.68 6.14 9.16
C GLY A 246 -6.69 5.28 9.97
N THR A 247 -5.40 5.64 9.92
CA THR A 247 -4.33 5.00 10.70
C THR A 247 -3.95 5.78 11.96
N ALA A 248 -4.49 6.99 12.13
CA ALA A 248 -4.33 7.79 13.34
C ALA A 248 -5.25 7.29 14.47
N ASP A 249 -5.06 7.82 15.68
CA ASP A 249 -5.96 7.64 16.83
C ASP A 249 -6.14 6.20 17.35
N PHE A 250 -5.06 5.42 17.27
CA PHE A 250 -4.89 4.21 18.07
C PHE A 250 -4.05 4.53 19.32
N ASP A 251 -4.57 4.19 20.49
CA ASP A 251 -3.87 4.45 21.77
C ASP A 251 -3.71 3.16 22.57
N VAL A 252 -2.47 2.87 22.97
CA VAL A 252 -2.22 1.87 24.02
C VAL A 252 -2.46 2.56 25.36
N VAL A 253 -3.56 2.23 26.03
CA VAL A 253 -3.89 2.81 27.33
C VAL A 253 -2.91 2.24 28.36
N GLU A 254 -2.08 3.10 28.94
CA GLU A 254 -1.10 2.69 29.96
C GLU A 254 -1.82 2.00 31.12
N SER A 255 -1.52 0.71 31.31
CA SER A 255 -1.92 0.02 32.53
C SER A 255 -1.00 0.45 33.67
N SER A 256 -1.64 0.86 34.78
CA SER A 256 -0.95 1.25 36.00
C SER A 256 0.08 0.20 36.46
N ARG A 257 1.18 0.62 37.10
CA ARG A 257 2.29 -0.25 37.53
C ARG A 257 1.80 -1.57 38.14
N ILE A 258 2.03 -2.68 37.45
CA ILE A 258 1.61 -4.02 37.91
C ILE A 258 2.76 -4.67 38.69
N THR A 259 2.46 -5.16 39.90
CA THR A 259 3.40 -5.93 40.72
C THR A 259 3.18 -7.42 40.52
N LEU A 260 4.19 -8.12 40.03
CA LEU A 260 4.13 -9.57 39.85
C LEU A 260 4.53 -10.30 41.13
N ALA A 261 3.58 -11.02 41.74
CA ALA A 261 3.80 -11.85 42.93
C ALA A 261 4.44 -13.22 42.57
N THR A 262 4.23 -13.70 41.35
CA THR A 262 4.65 -15.01 40.85
C THR A 262 5.55 -14.88 39.63
N ARG A 263 6.21 -15.98 39.23
CA ARG A 263 7.05 -16.01 38.02
C ARG A 263 6.23 -15.96 36.73
N THR A 264 5.00 -16.43 36.76
CA THR A 264 4.06 -16.41 35.64
C THR A 264 2.84 -15.58 36.02
N ALA A 265 2.36 -14.75 35.11
CA ALA A 265 1.17 -13.93 35.29
C ALA A 265 0.53 -13.56 33.95
N THR A 266 -0.71 -13.09 33.98
CA THR A 266 -1.41 -12.53 32.81
C THR A 266 -1.54 -11.03 33.00
N LEU A 267 -1.07 -10.25 32.03
CA LEU A 267 -1.13 -8.79 32.06
C LEU A 267 -2.31 -8.31 31.22
N PRO A 268 -3.25 -7.54 31.79
CA PRO A 268 -4.25 -6.84 31.01
C PRO A 268 -3.62 -5.64 30.30
N ILE A 269 -3.79 -5.59 29.00
CA ILE A 269 -3.38 -4.49 28.11
C ILE A 269 -4.66 -3.98 27.44
N SER A 270 -4.87 -2.68 27.45
CA SER A 270 -6.03 -2.10 26.78
C SER A 270 -5.57 -1.24 25.61
N ILE A 271 -6.13 -1.50 24.43
CA ILE A 271 -5.86 -0.74 23.20
C ILE A 271 -7.16 -0.08 22.78
N ARG A 272 -7.13 1.23 22.58
CA ARG A 272 -8.26 1.99 22.04
C ARG A 272 -8.11 2.14 20.54
N ASN A 273 -9.13 1.72 19.81
CA ASN A 273 -9.34 2.04 18.41
C ASN A 273 -10.39 3.17 18.34
N SER A 274 -9.98 4.38 17.97
CA SER A 274 -10.91 5.52 17.84
C SER A 274 -11.56 5.61 16.46
N GLN A 275 -11.27 4.66 15.57
CA GLN A 275 -11.89 4.56 14.24
C GLN A 275 -13.32 4.07 14.34
N THR A 276 -14.11 4.33 13.30
CA THR A 276 -15.51 3.88 13.18
C THR A 276 -15.65 2.43 12.72
N LEU A 277 -14.54 1.82 12.27
CA LEU A 277 -14.49 0.48 11.71
C LEU A 277 -13.61 -0.43 12.57
N ALA A 278 -13.90 -1.74 12.51
CA ALA A 278 -13.04 -2.76 13.06
C ALA A 278 -11.76 -2.90 12.21
N MET A 279 -10.61 -3.04 12.88
CA MET A 279 -9.30 -2.98 12.24
C MET A 279 -8.43 -4.18 12.63
N ASN A 280 -7.99 -4.95 11.65
CA ASN A 280 -7.00 -6.00 11.78
C ASN A 280 -5.62 -5.39 11.98
N VAL A 281 -4.93 -5.80 13.04
CA VAL A 281 -3.61 -5.29 13.41
C VAL A 281 -2.69 -6.42 13.87
N ILE A 282 -1.40 -6.12 13.89
CA ILE A 282 -0.40 -6.90 14.62
C ILE A 282 0.01 -6.10 15.85
N VAL A 283 -0.13 -6.71 17.02
CA VAL A 283 0.39 -6.17 18.28
C VAL A 283 1.69 -6.90 18.58
N ARG A 284 2.81 -6.17 18.51
CA ARG A 284 4.13 -6.67 18.91
C ARG A 284 4.46 -6.22 20.33
N ILE A 285 4.86 -7.18 21.15
CA ILE A 285 5.13 -6.98 22.58
C ILE A 285 6.55 -7.45 22.88
N THR A 286 7.38 -6.54 23.39
CA THR A 286 8.79 -6.85 23.70
C THR A 286 9.16 -6.40 25.11
N SER A 287 10.09 -7.14 25.74
CA SER A 287 10.63 -6.78 27.06
C SER A 287 12.01 -7.39 27.26
N GLU A 288 12.91 -6.67 27.94
CA GLU A 288 14.25 -7.16 28.26
C GLU A 288 14.26 -8.24 29.35
N LYS A 289 13.22 -8.30 30.20
CA LYS A 289 13.21 -9.10 31.44
C LYS A 289 12.00 -10.02 31.56
N LEU A 290 11.09 -9.99 30.59
CA LEU A 290 9.91 -10.85 30.52
C LEU A 290 9.97 -11.70 29.24
N ARG A 291 9.45 -12.91 29.31
CA ARG A 291 9.21 -13.80 28.17
C ARG A 291 7.71 -13.92 27.94
N PHE A 292 7.33 -14.11 26.69
CA PHE A 292 5.94 -14.24 26.23
C PHE A 292 5.72 -15.65 25.67
N PRO A 293 5.06 -16.56 26.42
CA PRO A 293 4.92 -17.97 26.01
C PRO A 293 4.17 -18.17 24.69
N ASP A 294 3.19 -17.30 24.42
CA ASP A 294 2.35 -17.36 23.23
C ASP A 294 2.97 -16.64 22.01
N GLY A 295 4.20 -16.16 22.15
CA GLY A 295 4.91 -15.37 21.15
C GLY A 295 4.84 -13.87 21.42
N GLU A 296 5.68 -13.13 20.69
CA GLU A 296 5.82 -11.68 20.81
C GLU A 296 4.90 -10.93 19.82
N GLU A 297 4.19 -11.63 18.95
CA GLU A 297 3.30 -11.06 17.93
C GLU A 297 1.90 -11.66 18.00
N LEU A 298 0.90 -10.79 18.14
CA LEU A 298 -0.51 -11.16 18.24
C LEU A 298 -1.28 -10.54 17.07
N ARG A 299 -1.97 -11.37 16.28
CA ARG A 299 -2.88 -10.93 15.21
C ARG A 299 -4.28 -10.80 15.77
N LEU A 300 -4.82 -9.58 15.76
CA LEU A 300 -6.08 -9.26 16.43
C LEU A 300 -6.93 -8.35 15.54
N THR A 301 -8.24 -8.40 15.72
CA THR A 301 -9.17 -7.41 15.17
C THR A 301 -9.60 -6.51 16.31
N LEU A 302 -9.27 -5.22 16.24
CA LEU A 302 -9.66 -4.21 17.21
C LEU A 302 -11.02 -3.64 16.82
N GLU A 303 -12.04 -3.90 17.64
CA GLU A 303 -13.35 -3.29 17.49
C GLU A 303 -13.31 -1.79 17.80
N PRO A 304 -14.22 -0.95 17.26
CA PRO A 304 -14.33 0.45 17.65
C PRO A 304 -14.47 0.61 19.18
N GLY A 305 -13.62 1.46 19.77
CA GLY A 305 -13.58 1.70 21.22
C GLY A 305 -12.43 0.98 21.93
N LEU A 306 -12.65 0.60 23.20
CA LEU A 306 -11.63 -0.01 24.06
C LEU A 306 -11.62 -1.53 23.90
N ASN A 307 -10.46 -2.09 23.56
CA ASN A 307 -10.23 -3.53 23.43
C ASN A 307 -9.30 -3.98 24.57
N GLU A 308 -9.73 -4.96 25.35
CA GLU A 308 -8.92 -5.55 26.42
C GLU A 308 -8.28 -6.86 25.94
N LEU A 309 -6.97 -6.96 26.17
CA LEU A 309 -6.14 -8.08 25.78
C LEU A 309 -5.44 -8.65 27.01
N GLU A 310 -5.51 -9.96 27.15
CA GLU A 310 -4.81 -10.69 28.21
C GLU A 310 -3.52 -11.32 27.66
N VAL A 311 -2.37 -10.86 28.14
CA VAL A 311 -1.06 -11.32 27.66
C VAL A 311 -0.34 -12.12 28.73
N PRO A 312 -0.09 -13.43 28.53
CA PRO A 312 0.68 -14.22 29.47
C PRO A 312 2.16 -13.83 29.42
N VAL A 313 2.76 -13.69 30.60
CA VAL A 313 4.17 -13.32 30.77
C VAL A 313 4.88 -14.21 31.78
N GLU A 314 6.17 -14.40 31.57
CA GLU A 314 7.08 -15.08 32.48
C GLU A 314 8.27 -14.19 32.85
N THR A 315 8.60 -14.09 34.14
CA THR A 315 9.72 -13.29 34.63
C THR A 315 11.04 -14.03 34.47
N VAL A 316 11.98 -13.42 33.75
CA VAL A 316 13.34 -13.97 33.57
C VAL A 316 14.23 -13.60 34.75
N THR A 317 14.13 -12.36 35.22
CA THR A 317 14.90 -11.81 36.34
C THR A 317 14.05 -10.90 37.21
N SER A 318 14.43 -10.75 38.47
CA SER A 318 13.76 -9.87 39.43
C SER A 318 14.06 -8.39 39.14
N GLY A 319 13.15 -7.50 39.52
CA GLY A 319 13.30 -6.05 39.37
C GLY A 319 12.25 -5.43 38.44
N ASP A 320 12.41 -4.13 38.17
CA ASP A 320 11.53 -3.40 37.25
C ASP A 320 11.88 -3.79 35.79
N ALA A 321 10.84 -4.12 35.03
CA ALA A 321 10.85 -4.52 33.62
C ALA A 321 9.94 -3.57 32.83
N ARG A 322 10.36 -3.14 31.65
CA ARG A 322 9.53 -2.34 30.74
C ARG A 322 9.02 -3.24 29.63
N ILE A 323 7.74 -3.10 29.31
CA ILE A 323 7.11 -3.71 28.14
C ILE A 323 6.93 -2.60 27.11
N LEU A 324 7.43 -2.83 25.90
CA LEU A 324 7.17 -1.98 24.75
C LEU A 324 6.10 -2.66 23.90
N ILE A 325 5.05 -1.92 23.59
CA ILE A 325 3.91 -2.39 22.80
C ILE A 325 3.88 -1.53 21.53
N THR A 326 3.96 -2.18 20.39
CA THR A 326 3.86 -1.54 19.07
C THR A 326 2.69 -2.16 18.33
N VAL A 327 1.81 -1.33 17.80
CA VAL A 327 0.65 -1.75 17.00
C VAL A 327 0.91 -1.35 15.56
N THR A 328 0.89 -2.32 14.65
CA THR A 328 1.16 -2.10 13.22
C THR A 328 0.05 -2.68 12.34
N SER A 329 0.05 -2.31 11.07
CA SER A 329 -0.74 -3.00 10.03
C SER A 329 -0.35 -4.49 9.91
N PRO A 330 -1.22 -5.33 9.32
CA PRO A 330 -0.95 -6.77 9.13
C PRO A 330 0.30 -7.11 8.32
N ASP A 331 0.75 -6.20 7.47
CA ASP A 331 1.99 -6.32 6.68
C ASP A 331 3.20 -5.63 7.36
N GLY A 332 3.00 -5.00 8.52
CA GLY A 332 4.04 -4.34 9.31
C GLY A 332 4.59 -3.06 8.69
N ARG A 333 3.92 -2.48 7.69
CA ARG A 333 4.38 -1.29 6.96
C ARG A 333 3.87 0.03 7.54
N LEU A 334 2.73 0.01 8.23
CA LEU A 334 2.13 1.18 8.87
C LEU A 334 2.20 1.02 10.39
N ASP A 335 2.85 1.98 11.05
CA ASP A 335 2.84 2.08 12.50
C ASP A 335 1.61 2.89 12.95
N LEU A 336 0.78 2.28 13.80
CA LEU A 336 -0.50 2.85 14.24
C LEU A 336 -0.39 3.50 15.62
N ALA A 337 0.30 2.82 16.54
CA ALA A 337 0.50 3.28 17.91
C ALA A 337 1.76 2.66 18.53
N GLY A 338 2.42 3.40 19.41
CA GLY A 338 3.51 2.91 20.25
C GLY A 338 3.30 3.33 21.71
N GLY A 339 3.34 2.39 22.64
CA GLY A 339 3.17 2.64 24.09
C GLY A 339 4.15 1.83 24.93
N SER A 340 4.40 2.24 26.17
CA SER A 340 5.27 1.50 27.08
C SER A 340 4.65 1.30 28.45
N VAL A 341 4.63 0.07 28.94
CA VAL A 341 4.08 -0.29 30.25
C VAL A 341 5.22 -0.67 31.19
N ASN A 342 5.27 -0.05 32.37
CA ASN A 342 6.29 -0.35 33.39
C ASN A 342 5.76 -1.42 34.36
N VAL A 343 6.40 -2.60 34.37
CA VAL A 343 6.07 -3.74 35.23
C VAL A 343 7.11 -3.89 36.33
N ARG A 344 6.70 -4.06 37.59
CA ARG A 344 7.63 -4.30 38.71
C ARG A 344 7.58 -5.75 39.14
N SER A 345 8.69 -6.48 39.01
CA SER A 345 8.78 -7.85 39.51
C SER A 345 9.47 -7.89 40.86
N THR A 346 8.74 -8.33 41.90
CA THR A 346 9.27 -8.58 43.24
C THR A 346 9.53 -10.08 43.50
N ALA A 347 9.73 -10.88 42.45
CA ALA A 347 10.00 -12.30 42.60
C ALA A 347 11.29 -12.51 43.42
N ILE A 348 11.14 -13.01 44.64
CA ILE A 348 12.25 -13.35 45.53
C ILE A 348 13.04 -14.49 44.86
N SER A 349 14.31 -14.26 44.56
CA SER A 349 15.18 -15.28 43.99
C SER A 349 15.30 -16.46 44.96
N GLY A 350 14.98 -17.68 44.50
CA GLY A 350 14.95 -18.90 45.33
C GLY A 350 16.26 -19.23 46.05
N LEU A 351 17.37 -18.58 45.67
CA LEU A 351 18.65 -18.60 46.40
C LEU A 351 18.53 -18.04 47.83
N GLY A 352 17.71 -17.01 48.06
CA GLY A 352 17.52 -16.44 49.41
C GLY A 352 16.85 -17.42 50.38
N LEU A 353 15.97 -18.28 49.87
CA LEU A 353 15.29 -19.33 50.63
C LEU A 353 16.27 -20.47 50.96
N VAL A 354 17.11 -20.88 50.01
CA VAL A 354 18.17 -21.89 50.24
C VAL A 354 19.19 -21.37 51.26
N VAL A 355 19.66 -20.12 51.12
CA VAL A 355 20.62 -19.51 52.07
C VAL A 355 20.00 -19.33 53.45
N SER A 356 18.70 -19.00 53.53
CA SER A 356 17.98 -18.91 54.81
C SER A 356 17.81 -20.29 55.46
N LEU A 357 17.49 -21.33 54.68
CA LEU A 357 17.36 -22.71 55.20
C LEU A 357 18.71 -23.25 55.69
N VAL A 358 19.78 -23.00 54.92
CA VAL A 358 21.16 -23.37 55.28
C VAL A 358 21.61 -22.61 56.53
N SER A 359 21.35 -21.30 56.60
CA SER A 359 21.68 -20.49 57.78
C SER A 359 20.90 -20.95 59.00
N LEU A 360 19.60 -21.25 58.86
CA LEU A 360 18.78 -21.80 59.94
C LEU A 360 19.31 -23.16 60.42
N ALA A 361 19.72 -24.04 59.49
CA ALA A 361 20.29 -25.35 59.80
C ALA A 361 21.64 -25.25 60.53
N VAL A 362 22.53 -24.33 60.09
CA VAL A 362 23.81 -24.05 60.77
C VAL A 362 23.56 -23.51 62.17
N LEU A 363 22.60 -22.59 62.32
CA LEU A 363 22.28 -21.98 63.60
C LEU A 363 21.67 -22.99 64.57
N LEU A 364 20.72 -23.83 64.12
CA LEU A 364 20.18 -24.96 64.88
C LEU A 364 21.27 -25.95 65.30
N THR A 365 22.15 -26.33 64.37
CA THR A 365 23.24 -27.27 64.64
C THR A 365 24.22 -26.70 65.67
N TRP A 366 24.56 -25.42 65.55
CA TRP A 366 25.43 -24.72 66.49
C TRP A 366 24.81 -24.60 67.88
N TRP A 367 23.52 -24.25 67.95
CA TRP A 367 22.78 -24.13 69.21
C TRP A 367 22.72 -25.47 69.96
N LEU A 368 22.42 -26.57 69.24
CA LEU A 368 22.38 -27.91 69.80
C LEU A 368 23.75 -28.37 70.31
N ARG A 369 24.83 -28.01 69.61
CA ARG A 369 26.21 -28.35 69.99
C ARG A 369 26.70 -27.55 71.20
N THR A 370 26.28 -26.29 71.33
CA THR A 370 26.64 -25.42 72.46
C THR A 370 25.93 -25.83 73.75
N ILE A 371 24.64 -26.15 73.70
CA ILE A 371 23.88 -26.59 74.88
C ILE A 371 24.31 -27.97 75.39
N THR A 372 24.68 -28.88 74.48
CA THR A 372 25.20 -30.20 74.88
C THR A 372 26.59 -30.12 75.51
N ARG A 373 27.42 -29.13 75.13
CA ARG A 373 28.73 -28.88 75.75
C ARG A 373 28.60 -28.30 77.16
N VAL A 374 27.62 -27.44 77.42
CA VAL A 374 27.38 -26.84 78.75
C VAL A 374 26.75 -27.84 79.75
N ARG A 375 26.05 -28.89 79.27
CA ARG A 375 25.52 -29.96 80.14
C ARG A 375 26.55 -31.05 80.52
N ARG A 376 27.72 -31.13 79.86
CA ARG A 376 28.77 -32.13 80.19
C ARG A 376 29.81 -31.66 81.21
N SER A 377 29.83 -30.37 81.57
CA SER A 377 30.71 -29.79 82.60
C SER A 377 30.04 -29.63 83.98
N ARG A 378 28.87 -30.24 84.22
CA ARG A 378 28.19 -30.30 85.54
C ARG A 378 28.09 -31.72 86.11
N ARG A 379 29.19 -32.50 86.03
CA ARG A 379 29.42 -33.72 86.82
C ARG A 379 30.86 -33.74 87.36
N ALA A 380 31.25 -32.69 88.05
CA ALA A 380 32.36 -32.69 88.98
C ALA A 380 32.19 -31.48 89.92
N ALA A 381 32.35 -31.71 91.22
CA ALA A 381 32.29 -30.76 92.32
C ALA A 381 30.90 -30.30 92.78
N THR A 382 30.36 -31.00 93.79
CA THR A 382 29.72 -30.36 94.94
C THR A 382 29.63 -31.37 96.10
N VAL A 383 30.65 -31.33 96.96
CA VAL A 383 30.57 -31.79 98.36
C VAL A 383 30.58 -30.52 99.21
N SER A 384 29.87 -30.61 100.34
CA SER A 384 29.92 -29.76 101.55
C SER A 384 29.13 -28.43 101.60
N SER A 385 27.97 -28.56 102.27
CA SER A 385 27.55 -27.85 103.51
C SER A 385 26.96 -26.42 103.48
N THR A 386 25.64 -26.43 103.69
CA THR A 386 24.65 -25.54 104.34
C THR A 386 25.05 -25.05 105.77
N PRO A 387 24.29 -24.19 106.49
CA PRO A 387 23.77 -22.81 106.26
C PRO A 387 24.10 -21.86 107.46
N SER A 388 23.72 -20.56 107.39
CA SER A 388 22.92 -19.90 108.44
C SER A 388 22.49 -18.48 108.02
N ALA A 389 21.25 -18.13 108.36
CA ALA A 389 20.71 -16.78 108.39
C ALA A 389 21.31 -15.98 109.57
N ASP A 390 21.41 -14.65 109.46
CA ASP A 390 20.47 -13.70 110.08
C ASP A 390 21.05 -12.27 110.16
N ASP A 391 20.13 -11.31 110.10
CA ASP A 391 20.11 -9.95 110.66
C ASP A 391 21.00 -8.79 110.17
N GLY A 392 20.33 -7.64 109.98
CA GLY A 392 20.87 -6.32 110.35
C GLY A 392 20.84 -5.19 109.31
N ASN A 393 19.69 -4.54 109.12
CA ASN A 393 19.58 -3.09 108.78
C ASN A 393 20.11 -2.26 110.00
N PRO A 394 20.43 -0.94 109.97
CA PRO A 394 19.97 0.08 109.01
C PRO A 394 20.90 1.27 108.64
N ALA A 395 20.36 2.13 107.76
CA ALA A 395 20.33 3.60 107.83
C ALA A 395 21.25 4.47 106.92
N VAL A 396 20.58 5.30 106.10
CA VAL A 396 20.75 6.79 105.98
C VAL A 396 21.99 7.22 105.16
N SER A 397 21.95 8.06 104.11
CA SER A 397 21.08 9.19 103.73
C SER A 397 21.59 9.83 102.41
N VAL A 398 20.67 10.41 101.60
CA VAL A 398 20.69 11.81 101.05
C VAL A 398 21.84 12.14 100.04
N ASN A 399 21.67 12.76 98.87
CA ASN A 399 20.62 13.55 98.21
C ASN A 399 20.86 13.49 96.67
N GLU A 400 19.83 13.57 95.82
CA GLU A 400 19.39 14.77 95.04
C GLU A 400 20.55 15.48 94.30
N GLU A 401 20.50 15.71 92.99
CA GLU A 401 19.56 16.58 92.26
C GLU A 401 19.71 16.27 90.75
N SER A 402 18.63 15.98 89.99
CA SER A 402 17.87 16.90 89.12
C SER A 402 18.76 17.73 88.16
N THR A 403 18.50 17.88 86.87
CA THR A 403 17.24 17.87 86.11
C THR A 403 17.58 18.03 84.63
N SER A 404 16.62 17.61 83.79
CA SER A 404 16.36 18.00 82.39
C SER A 404 17.13 17.31 81.27
#